data_AF-A0A9P2L9G1-F1
#
_entry.id   AF-A0A9P2L9G1-F1
#
_cell.length_a   1.000
_cell.length_b   1.000
_cell.length_c   1.000
_cell.angle_alpha   90.00
_cell.angle_beta   90.00
_cell.angle_gamma   90.00
#
_symmetry.space_group_name_H-M   'P 1'
#
loop_
_entity.id
_entity.type
_entity.pdbx_description
1 polymer ?
#
loop_
_entity_poly.entity_id
_entity_poly.type
_entity_poly.pdbx_seq_one_letter_code
_entity_poly.pdbx_strand_id
1 'polypeptide(L)' 'MFDLIPKDAKSKLREIRIIKAFLIFAFVLCLLILYIEYQKYAHINWKFVFITCLCMIWDFDLNKQSKYLKNN' A
#
# COMPACT_ATOMS: atom_id res chain seq x y z
N MET A 1 13.59 22.55 3.33
CA MET A 1 13.49 22.11 1.92
C MET A 1 14.16 20.75 1.87
N PHE A 2 13.37 19.66 1.87
CA PHE A 2 13.93 18.31 1.77
C PHE A 2 14.43 18.13 0.34
N ASP A 3 15.73 18.24 0.17
CA ASP A 3 16.39 17.95 -1.10
C ASP A 3 16.34 16.43 -1.31
N LEU A 4 15.25 15.99 -1.93
CA LEU A 4 14.92 14.60 -2.24
C LEU A 4 15.47 14.17 -3.61
N ILE A 5 16.57 14.81 -4.03
CA ILE A 5 17.36 14.37 -5.18
C ILE A 5 17.79 12.91 -4.91
N PRO A 6 17.31 11.94 -5.72
CA PRO A 6 17.64 10.54 -5.52
C PRO A 6 19.12 10.35 -5.82
N LYS A 7 19.91 10.05 -4.79
CA LYS A 7 21.33 9.70 -4.96
C LYS A 7 21.52 8.42 -5.79
N ASP A 8 20.49 7.57 -5.89
CA ASP A 8 20.42 6.41 -6.78
C ASP A 8 18.95 6.05 -7.10
N ALA A 9 18.51 6.06 -8.37
CA ALA A 9 17.17 5.59 -8.76
C ALA A 9 16.90 4.13 -8.31
N LYS A 10 17.97 3.33 -8.19
CA LYS A 10 17.95 1.94 -7.68
C LYS A 10 17.50 1.82 -6.23
N SER A 11 17.86 2.76 -5.35
CA SER A 11 17.51 2.70 -3.93
C SER A 11 16.04 3.07 -3.71
N LYS A 12 15.52 4.08 -4.42
CA LYS A 12 14.09 4.42 -4.41
C LYS A 12 13.21 3.26 -4.93
N LEU A 13 13.64 2.55 -5.97
CA LEU A 13 12.92 1.36 -6.45
C LEU A 13 12.88 0.23 -5.42
N ARG A 14 13.92 0.09 -4.59
CA ARG A 14 13.94 -0.86 -3.46
C ARG A 14 12.98 -0.44 -2.36
N GLU A 15 12.97 0.83 -1.98
CA GLU A 15 12.03 1.37 -1.00
C GLU A 15 10.57 1.17 -1.44
N ILE A 16 10.24 1.51 -2.69
CA ILE A 16 8.89 1.29 -3.25
C ILE A 16 8.49 -0.18 -3.15
N ARG A 17 9.42 -1.11 -3.43
CA ARG A 17 9.15 -2.56 -3.34
C ARG A 17 8.90 -3.02 -1.91
N ILE A 18 9.63 -2.49 -0.94
CA ILE A 18 9.45 -2.78 0.49
C ILE A 18 8.09 -2.23 0.97
N ILE A 19 7.77 -0.98 0.62
CA ILE A 19 6.49 -0.35 0.97
C ILE A 19 5.34 -1.14 0.37
N LYS A 20 5.47 -1.58 -0.89
CA LYS A 20 4.46 -2.40 -1.57
C LYS A 20 4.22 -3.73 -0.84
N ALA A 21 5.28 -4.43 -0.44
CA ALA A 21 5.17 -5.67 0.33
C ALA A 21 4.52 -5.44 1.71
N PHE A 22 4.89 -4.35 2.39
CA PHE A 22 4.29 -3.97 3.67
C PHE A 22 2.79 -3.65 3.54
N LEU A 23 2.40 -2.98 2.45
CA LEU A 23 1.01 -2.67 2.12
C LEU A 23 0.17 -3.95 1.94
N ILE A 24 0.70 -4.93 1.21
CA ILE A 24 0.05 -6.24 1.02
C ILE A 24 -0.11 -6.95 2.37
N PHE A 25 0.90 -6.91 3.23
CA PHE A 25 0.82 -7.52 4.55
C PHE A 25 -0.24 -6.87 5.43
N ALA A 26 -0.29 -5.53 5.48
CA ALA A 26 -1.32 -4.77 6.19
C ALA A 26 -2.73 -5.05 5.64
N PHE A 27 -2.85 -5.22 4.32
CA PHE A 27 -4.10 -5.55 3.65
C PHE A 27 -4.64 -6.92 4.08
N VAL A 28 -3.78 -7.95 4.11
CA VAL A 28 -4.15 -9.29 4.57
C VAL A 28 -4.60 -9.28 6.03
N LEU A 29 -3.91 -8.52 6.89
CA LEU A 29 -4.31 -8.36 8.29
C LEU A 29 -5.69 -7.69 8.42
N CYS A 30 -5.96 -6.65 7.63
CA CYS A 30 -7.28 -6.01 7.59
C CYS A 30 -8.39 -6.98 7.16
N LEU A 31 -8.14 -7.81 6.15
CA LEU A 31 -9.10 -8.84 5.73
C LEU A 31 -9.33 -9.88 6.83
N LEU A 32 -8.29 -10.27 7.56
CA LEU A 32 -8.41 -11.22 8.67
C LEU A 32 -9.30 -10.65 9.79
N ILE A 33 -9.08 -9.39 10.17
CA ILE A 33 -9.88 -8.73 11.20
C ILE A 33 -11.33 -8.57 10.72
N LEU A 34 -11.53 -8.16 9.46
CA LEU A 34 -12.87 -8.04 8.89
C LEU A 34 -13.58 -9.39 8.82
N TYR A 35 -12.88 -10.48 8.53
CA TYR A 35 -13.44 -11.83 8.55
C TYR A 35 -13.90 -12.23 9.95
N ILE A 36 -13.09 -11.94 10.98
CA ILE A 36 -13.45 -12.21 12.38
C ILE A 36 -14.64 -11.35 12.82
N GLU A 37 -14.67 -10.06 12.47
CA GLU A 37 -15.80 -9.17 12.75
C GLU A 37 -17.07 -9.63 12.03
N TYR A 38 -16.97 -10.04 10.76
CA TYR A 38 -18.10 -10.53 9.99
C TYR A 38 -18.70 -11.80 10.60
N GLN A 39 -17.85 -12.74 11.01
CA GLN A 39 -18.28 -13.96 11.72
C GLN A 39 -18.96 -13.67 13.06
N LYS A 40 -18.43 -12.71 13.85
CA LYS A 40 -18.97 -12.42 15.19
C LYS A 40 -20.19 -11.52 15.19
N TYR A 41 -20.25 -10.53 14.32
CA TYR A 41 -21.23 -9.45 14.39
C TYR A 41 -22.17 -9.40 13.18
N ALA A 42 -21.95 -10.23 12.15
CA ALA A 42 -22.71 -10.22 10.88
C ALA A 42 -22.80 -8.84 10.19
N HIS A 43 -21.95 -7.90 10.61
CA HIS A 43 -21.87 -6.54 10.09
C HIS A 43 -20.53 -6.32 9.41
N ILE A 44 -20.58 -5.72 8.23
CA ILE A 44 -19.39 -5.32 7.49
C ILE A 44 -18.99 -3.93 7.96
N ASN A 45 -17.81 -3.84 8.56
CA ASN A 45 -17.30 -2.58 9.07
C ASN A 45 -16.68 -1.76 7.94
N TRP A 46 -17.38 -0.67 7.57
CA TRP A 46 -17.04 0.23 6.46
C TRP A 46 -15.63 0.84 6.56
N LYS A 47 -15.04 0.89 7.76
CA LYS A 47 -13.66 1.35 7.96
C LYS A 47 -12.64 0.53 7.17
N PHE A 48 -12.81 -0.78 7.12
CA PHE A 48 -11.90 -1.67 6.37
C PHE A 48 -12.11 -1.58 4.86
N VAL A 49 -13.35 -1.31 4.42
CA VAL A 49 -13.63 -1.02 3.01
C VAL A 49 -12.87 0.25 2.59
N PHE A 50 -12.91 1.30 3.42
CA PHE A 50 -12.14 2.52 3.19
C PHE A 50 -10.62 2.27 3.14
N ILE A 51 -10.09 1.48 4.08
CA ILE A 51 -8.67 1.11 4.12
C ILE A 51 -8.28 0.34 2.85
N THR A 52 -9.15 -0.56 2.37
CA THR A 52 -8.95 -1.32 1.13
C THR A 52 -8.86 -0.40 -0.09
N CYS A 53 -9.77 0.57 -0.21
CA CYS A 53 -9.72 1.56 -1.29
C CYS A 53 -8.46 2.44 -1.22
N LEU A 54 -8.07 2.89 -0.02
CA LEU A 54 -6.84 3.65 0.17
C LEU A 54 -5.59 2.84 -0.23
N CYS A 55 -5.55 1.54 0.11
CA CYS A 55 -4.46 0.65 -0.28
C CYS A 55 -4.35 0.53 -1.81
N MET A 56 -5.47 0.42 -2.53
CA MET A 56 -5.46 0.39 -4.01
C MET A 56 -4.95 1.69 -4.62
N ILE A 57 -5.38 2.84 -4.11
CA ILE A 57 -4.92 4.15 -4.59
C ILE A 57 -3.41 4.29 -4.36
N TRP A 58 -2.94 3.87 -3.18
CA TRP A 58 -1.52 3.91 -2.84
C TRP A 58 -0.69 2.94 -3.68
N ASP A 59 -1.20 1.73 -4.00
CA ASP A 59 -0.55 0.80 -4.93
C ASP A 59 -0.41 1.42 -6.32
N PHE A 60 -1.47 2.08 -6.81
CA PHE A 60 -1.47 2.74 -8.10
C PHE A 60 -0.43 3.87 -8.17
N ASP A 61 -0.36 4.71 -7.13
CA ASP A 61 0.60 5.80 -7.06
C ASP A 61 2.05 5.27 -6.98
N LEU A 62 2.30 4.28 -6.12
CA LEU A 62 3.61 3.62 -6.04
C LEU A 62 4.01 2.96 -7.37
N ASN A 63 3.05 2.37 -8.09
CA ASN A 63 3.31 1.76 -9.39
C ASN A 63 3.64 2.82 -10.46
N LYS A 64 2.98 3.98 -10.41
CA LYS A 64 3.29 5.13 -11.27
C LYS A 64 4.68 5.69 -10.98
N GLN A 65 5.02 5.88 -9.71
CA GLN A 65 6.36 6.32 -9.29
C GLN A 65 7.46 5.33 -9.70
N SER A 66 7.21 4.02 -9.55
CA SER A 66 8.09 2.95 -10.03
C SER A 66 8.33 3.02 -11.54
N LYS A 67 7.28 3.20 -12.36
CA LYS A 67 7.41 3.34 -13.82
C LYS A 67 8.19 4.59 -14.20
N TYR A 68 7.92 5.72 -13.53
CA TYR A 68 8.64 6.97 -13.76
C TYR A 68 10.13 6.83 -13.47
N LEU A 69 10.49 6.22 -12.34
CA LEU A 69 11.88 5.96 -11.93
C LEU A 69 12.61 4.90 -12.77
N LYS A 70 11.88 4.07 -13.52
CA LYS A 70 12.47 3.07 -14.43
C LYS A 70 12.73 3.66 -15.82
N ASN A 71 12.00 4.70 -16.21
CA ASN A 71 12.04 5.27 -17.55
C ASN A 71 12.86 6.57 -17.64
N ASN A 72 13.50 6.96 -16.54
CA ASN A 72 14.33 8.15 -16.35
C ASN A 72 15.67 7.70 -15.75
#